data_AF-A0A936T8W8-F1
#
_entry.id   AF-A0A936T8W8-F1
#
_cell.length_a   1.000
_cell.length_b   1.000
_cell.length_c   1.000
_cell.angle_alpha   90.00
_cell.angle_beta   90.00
_cell.angle_gamma   90.00
#
_symmetry.space_group_name_H-M   'P 1'
#
loop_
_entity.id
_entity.type
_entity.pdbx_description
1 polymer ?
#
loop_
_entity_poly.entity_id
_entity_poly.type
_entity_poly.pdbx_seq_one_letter_code
_entity_poly.pdbx_strand_id
1 'polypeptide(L)' 'MVVVIKRGMSKQRIQMQLRKLRTQRAKACKPVDVYKYVGVLKLDEDPVALQRKWRDEW' A
#
# COMPACT_ATOMS: atom_id res chain seq x y z
N MET A 1 -11.12 0.49 -3.52
CA MET A 1 -11.97 0.66 -4.73
C MET A 1 -13.20 -0.24 -4.57
N VAL A 2 -14.40 0.33 -4.69
CA VAL A 2 -15.68 -0.40 -4.54
C VAL A 2 -16.35 -0.45 -5.92
N VAL A 3 -16.89 -1.61 -6.30
CA VAL A 3 -17.55 -1.80 -7.60
C VAL A 3 -19.00 -2.13 -7.38
N VAL A 4 -19.87 -1.27 -7.90
CA VAL A 4 -21.32 -1.43 -7.78
C VAL A 4 -21.84 -2.25 -8.96
N ILE A 5 -22.37 -3.44 -8.66
CA ILE A 5 -23.03 -4.30 -9.65
C ILE A 5 -24.55 -4.15 -9.46
N LYS A 6 -25.21 -3.50 -10.44
CA LYS A 6 -26.66 -3.33 -10.46
C LYS A 6 -27.37 -4.60 -10.94
N ARG A 7 -28.58 -4.85 -10.42
CA ARG A 7 -29.45 -5.95 -10.85
C ARG A 7 -29.85 -5.75 -12.33
N GLY A 8 -29.81 -6.81 -13.13
CA GLY A 8 -30.07 -6.76 -14.58
C GLY A 8 -28.84 -6.53 -15.46
N MET A 9 -27.64 -6.42 -14.90
CA MET A 9 -26.42 -6.39 -15.71
C MET A 9 -26.12 -7.73 -16.37
N SER A 10 -25.72 -7.69 -17.64
CA SER A 10 -25.27 -8.88 -18.36
C SER A 10 -23.93 -9.38 -17.85
N LYS A 11 -23.73 -10.71 -17.89
CA LYS A 11 -22.50 -11.39 -17.47
C LYS A 11 -21.25 -10.81 -18.14
N GLN A 12 -21.35 -10.46 -19.42
CA GLN A 12 -20.26 -9.86 -20.19
C GLN A 12 -19.84 -8.49 -19.62
N ARG A 13 -20.81 -7.66 -19.22
CA ARG A 13 -20.56 -6.32 -18.67
C ARG A 13 -19.88 -6.39 -17.30
N ILE A 14 -20.30 -7.34 -16.47
CA ILE A 14 -19.68 -7.63 -15.18
C ILE A 14 -18.22 -8.08 -15.37
N GLN A 15 -17.98 -9.02 -16.28
CA GLN A 15 -16.62 -9.48 -16.58
C GLN A 15 -15.71 -8.38 -17.10
N MET A 16 -16.23 -7.50 -17.97
CA MET A 16 -15.49 -6.35 -18.47
C MET A 16 -15.10 -5.39 -17.34
N GLN A 17 -16.02 -5.08 -16.42
CA GLN A 17 -15.73 -4.25 -15.26
C GLN A 17 -14.65 -4.89 -14.39
N LEU A 18 -14.78 -6.17 -14.04
CA LEU A 18 -13.80 -6.89 -13.22
C LEU A 18 -12.40 -6.91 -13.85
N ARG A 19 -12.30 -7.09 -15.18
CA ARG A 19 -11.03 -7.06 -15.91
C ARG A 19 -10.37 -5.69 -15.84
N LYS A 20 -11.13 -4.59 -15.95
CA LYS A 20 -10.61 -3.22 -15.84
C LYS A 20 -10.02 -2.93 -14.46
N LEU A 21 -10.61 -3.48 -13.39
CA LEU A 21 -10.08 -3.31 -12.03
C LEU A 21 -8.74 -4.01 -11.86
N ARG A 22 -8.61 -5.23 -12.40
CA ARG A 22 -7.38 -6.01 -12.31
C ARG A 22 -6.21 -5.32 -13.01
N THR A 23 -6.45 -4.73 -14.18
CA THR A 23 -5.42 -3.98 -14.91
C THR A 23 -5.06 -2.66 -14.24
N GLN A 24 -6.01 -1.98 -13.60
CA GLN A 24 -5.72 -0.78 -12.82
C GLN A 24 -4.87 -1.07 -11.57
N ARG A 25 -5.12 -2.19 -10.87
CA ARG A 25 -4.34 -2.58 -9.68
C ARG A 25 -2.88 -2.87 -10.02
N ALA A 26 -2.61 -3.50 -11.16
CA ALA A 26 -1.25 -3.74 -11.64
C ALA A 26 -0.49 -2.45 -11.98
N LYS A 27 -1.19 -1.38 -12.40
CA LYS A 27 -0.60 -0.06 -12.67
C LYS A 27 -0.35 0.77 -11.40
N ALA A 28 -1.05 0.48 -10.31
CA ALA A 28 -0.98 1.26 -9.08
C ALA A 28 0.23 0.89 -8.19
N CYS A 29 0.71 -0.34 -8.28
CA CYS A 29 1.94 -0.74 -7.59
C CYS A 29 3.15 -0.29 -8.42
N LYS A 30 3.51 0.99 -8.34
CA LYS A 30 4.89 1.38 -8.70
C LYS A 30 5.82 0.55 -7.81
N PRO A 31 6.91 -0.03 -8.35
CA PRO A 31 7.92 -0.65 -7.50
C PRO A 31 8.41 0.42 -6.53
N VAL A 32 8.13 0.23 -5.24
CA VAL A 32 8.64 1.10 -4.19
C VAL A 32 10.10 0.72 -4.02
N ASP A 33 11.00 1.63 -4.33
CA ASP A 33 12.40 1.44 -4.05
C ASP A 33 12.64 1.56 -2.55
N VAL A 34 12.75 0.40 -1.89
CA VAL A 34 12.98 0.31 -0.44
C VAL A 34 14.44 0.63 -0.10
N TYR A 35 15.37 0.43 -1.05
CA TYR A 35 16.80 0.71 -0.84
C TYR A 35 17.08 2.20 -0.66
N LYS A 36 16.23 3.07 -1.21
CA LYS A 36 16.28 4.52 -0.97
C LYS A 36 16.27 4.89 0.52
N TYR A 37 15.69 4.06 1.39
CA TYR A 37 15.55 4.36 2.81
C TYR A 37 16.62 3.70 3.69
N VAL A 38 17.41 2.78 3.13
CA VAL A 38 18.45 2.08 3.87
C VAL A 38 19.61 3.04 4.16
N GLY A 39 19.94 3.22 5.44
CA GLY A 39 21.07 4.07 5.86
C GLY A 39 20.83 5.58 5.75
N VAL A 40 19.61 6.02 5.38
CA VAL A 40 19.21 7.44 5.42
C VAL A 40 19.16 7.94 6.86
N LEU A 41 18.64 7.11 7.77
CA LEU A 41 18.59 7.42 9.18
C LEU A 41 19.95 7.05 9.81
N LYS A 42 20.76 8.07 10.08
CA LYS A 42 21.98 7.96 10.87
C LYS A 42 21.68 8.55 12.24
N LEU A 43 21.69 7.70 13.25
CA LEU A 43 21.50 8.12 14.64
C LEU A 43 22.83 7.93 15.35
N ASP A 44 23.18 8.90 16.20
CA ASP A 44 24.36 8.81 17.06
C ASP A 44 24.12 7.81 18.21
N GLU A 45 22.86 7.65 18.63
CA GLU A 45 22.43 6.69 19.65
C GLU A 45 21.70 5.49 19.05
N ASP A 46 21.77 4.35 19.74
CA ASP A 46 21.05 3.14 19.34
C ASP A 46 19.53 3.41 19.23
N PRO A 47 18.90 3.17 18.07
CA PRO A 47 17.47 3.40 17.87
C PRO A 47 16.58 2.67 18.87
N VAL A 48 16.99 1.50 19.36
CA VAL A 48 16.21 0.74 20.36
C VAL A 48 16.26 1.44 21.72
N ALA A 49 17.39 2.03 22.09
CA ALA A 49 17.53 2.82 23.31
C ALA A 49 16.67 4.10 23.26
N LEU A 50 16.66 4.81 22.13
CA LEU A 50 15.80 5.98 21.92
C LEU A 50 14.31 5.61 22.01
N GLN A 51 13.91 4.49 21.40
CA GLN A 51 12.53 4.00 21.48
C GLN A 51 12.10 3.67 22.90
N ARG A 52 12.99 3.13 23.74
CA ARG A 52 12.69 2.87 25.16
C ARG A 52 12.51 4.17 25.93
N LYS A 53 13.45 5.12 25.80
CA LYS A 53 13.38 6.44 26.45
C LYS A 53 12.05 7.16 26.15
N TRP A 54 11.63 7.19 24.88
CA TRP A 54 10.40 7.86 24.47
C TRP A 54 9.13 7.11 24.86
N ARG A 55 9.21 5.78 25.02
CA ARG A 55 8.07 4.97 25.45
C ARG A 55 7.78 5.14 26.95
N ASP A 56 8.77 5.51 27.74
CA ASP A 56 8.61 5.79 29.17
C ASP A 56 7.96 7.18 29.44
N GLU A 57 7.80 8.03 28.41
CA GLU A 57 7.12 9.34 28.49
C GLU A 57 5.61 9.28 28.17
N TRP A 58 5.04 8.09 27.93
CA TRP A 58 3.61 7.85 27.66
C TRP A 58 3.00 6.85 28.65
#